data_AF-A0A820W1I8-F1
#
_entry.id   AF-A0A820W1I8-F1
#
_cell.length_a   1.000
_cell.length_b   1.000
_cell.length_c   1.000
_cell.angle_alpha   90.00
_cell.angle_beta   90.00
_cell.angle_gamma   90.00
#
_symmetry.space_group_name_H-M   'P 1'
#
loop_
_entity.id
_entity.type
_entity.pdbx_description
1 polymer ?
#
loop_
_entity_poly.entity_id
_entity_poly.type
_entity_poly.pdbx_seq_one_letter_code
_entity_poly.pdbx_strand_id
1 'polypeptide(L)'
;ESWLEVFDMYNISKTARHVKFIFPTAPIRPITLNYGMTMTGWFDAFGLDRSAKEDEQGILESSKYVNDLIQDEVNNGIPSQRVMIGGFSQGGATALHAALTTTHSLAGVLALSTWLPLSSTFPK
;
A
#
# COMPACT_ATOMS: atom_id res chain seq x y z
N GLU A 1 12.58 10.12 3.39
CA GLU A 1 11.76 11.13 2.71
C GLU A 1 10.34 10.64 2.60
N SER A 2 9.37 11.51 2.85
CA SER A 2 7.94 11.18 2.73
C SER A 2 7.47 11.36 1.28
N TRP A 3 6.34 10.74 0.92
CA TRP A 3 5.74 10.97 -0.40
C TRP A 3 5.36 12.44 -0.64
N LEU A 4 4.99 13.18 0.42
CA LEU A 4 4.69 14.60 0.32
C LEU A 4 5.91 15.39 -0.17
N GLU A 5 7.09 15.12 0.39
CA GLU A 5 8.35 15.78 0.00
C GLU A 5 8.68 15.52 -1.48
N VAL A 6 8.54 14.27 -1.94
CA VAL A 6 8.76 13.90 -3.36
C VAL A 6 7.78 14.66 -4.26
N PHE A 7 6.50 14.69 -3.90
CA PHE A 7 5.47 15.35 -4.71
C PHE A 7 5.65 16.86 -4.77
N ASP A 8 6.09 17.48 -3.67
CA ASP A 8 6.39 18.90 -3.60
C ASP A 8 7.65 19.25 -4.40
N MET A 9 8.72 18.45 -4.27
CA MET A 9 9.97 18.62 -5.01
C MET A 9 9.74 18.67 -6.52
N TYR A 10 8.85 17.82 -7.04
CA TYR A 10 8.53 17.76 -8.47
C TYR A 10 7.29 18.58 -8.87
N ASN A 11 6.69 19.37 -7.96
CA ASN A 11 5.46 20.14 -8.20
C ASN A 11 4.31 19.31 -8.82
N ILE A 12 4.18 18.04 -8.43
CA ILE A 12 3.19 17.11 -8.99
C ILE A 12 1.77 17.58 -8.66
N SER A 13 1.54 18.03 -7.41
CA SER A 13 0.24 18.54 -6.97
C SER A 13 -0.26 19.74 -7.78
N LYS A 14 0.66 20.60 -8.26
CA LYS A 14 0.32 21.77 -9.08
C LYS A 14 0.00 21.42 -10.53
N THR A 15 0.59 20.36 -11.06
CA THR A 15 0.37 19.94 -12.45
C THR A 15 -0.84 19.02 -12.57
N ALA A 16 -1.09 18.16 -11.58
CA ALA A 16 -2.20 17.23 -11.53
C ALA A 16 -3.41 17.78 -10.73
N ARG A 17 -3.90 18.98 -11.08
CA ARG A 17 -4.96 19.71 -10.32
C ARG A 17 -6.31 18.98 -10.16
N HIS A 18 -6.55 17.94 -10.95
CA HIS A 18 -7.77 17.14 -10.93
C HIS A 18 -7.60 15.79 -10.22
N VAL A 19 -6.47 15.60 -9.55
CA VAL A 19 -6.13 14.38 -8.81
C VAL A 19 -6.04 14.71 -7.33
N LYS A 20 -6.73 13.93 -6.50
CA LYS A 20 -6.59 13.95 -5.04
C LYS A 20 -5.50 12.96 -4.66
N PHE A 21 -4.50 13.42 -3.91
CA PHE A 21 -3.42 12.58 -3.39
C PHE A 21 -3.65 12.29 -1.92
N ILE A 22 -3.54 11.01 -1.53
CA ILE A 22 -3.71 10.54 -0.15
C ILE A 22 -2.44 9.77 0.20
N PHE A 23 -1.75 10.20 1.25
CA PHE A 23 -0.51 9.59 1.74
C PHE A 23 -0.72 9.10 3.18
N PRO A 24 -1.31 7.92 3.38
CA PRO A 24 -1.53 7.41 4.72
C PRO A 24 -0.21 6.99 5.37
N THR A 25 -0.12 7.18 6.68
CA THR A 25 1.02 6.72 7.48
C THR A 25 0.71 5.35 8.06
N ALA A 26 1.63 4.40 7.91
CA ALA A 26 1.49 3.07 8.48
C ALA A 26 1.47 3.12 10.03
N PRO A 27 0.78 2.19 10.70
CA PRO A 27 0.80 2.09 12.16
C PRO A 27 2.22 1.90 12.71
N ILE A 28 2.45 2.37 13.94
CA ILE A 28 3.67 2.08 14.68
C ILE A 28 3.56 0.66 15.24
N ARG A 29 4.50 -0.22 14.86
CA ARG A 29 4.55 -1.62 15.30
C ARG A 29 6.01 -2.12 15.41
N PRO A 30 6.29 -3.15 16.22
CA PRO A 30 7.60 -3.79 16.21
C PRO A 30 7.87 -4.48 14.87
N ILE A 31 9.09 -4.37 14.36
CA ILE A 31 9.52 -5.03 13.12
C ILE A 31 10.62 -6.05 13.44
N THR A 32 10.31 -7.33 13.30
CA THR A 32 11.16 -8.47 13.67
C THR A 32 12.48 -8.45 12.90
N LEU A 33 12.46 -8.16 11.60
CA LEU A 33 13.65 -8.01 10.74
C LEU A 33 14.64 -6.98 11.30
N ASN A 34 14.12 -5.96 11.98
CA ASN A 34 14.90 -4.89 12.59
C ASN A 34 15.10 -5.13 14.09
N TYR A 35 15.34 -6.39 14.49
CA TYR A 35 15.56 -6.78 15.89
C TYR A 35 14.41 -6.38 16.84
N GLY A 36 13.18 -6.32 16.33
CA GLY A 36 12.00 -5.93 17.11
C GLY A 36 11.89 -4.43 17.38
N MET A 37 12.68 -3.58 16.71
CA MET A 37 12.56 -2.13 16.83
C MET A 37 11.16 -1.66 16.43
N THR A 38 10.59 -0.77 17.24
CA THR A 38 9.28 -0.17 17.01
C THR A 38 9.39 1.00 16.05
N MET A 39 8.72 0.90 14.91
CA MET A 39 8.72 1.92 13.85
C MET A 39 7.45 1.85 13.01
N THR A 40 7.27 2.76 12.06
CA THR A 40 6.13 2.69 11.14
C THR A 40 6.29 1.50 10.20
N GLY A 41 5.28 0.64 10.14
CA GLY A 41 5.26 -0.52 9.27
C GLY A 41 3.84 -0.99 8.98
N TRP A 42 3.59 -1.41 7.74
CA TRP A 42 2.28 -1.93 7.33
C TRP A 42 2.02 -3.30 7.97
N PHE A 43 3.03 -4.14 8.03
CA PHE A 43 2.97 -5.47 8.64
C PHE A 43 4.35 -5.86 9.19
N ASP A 44 4.43 -6.91 9.99
CA ASP A 44 5.72 -7.39 10.46
C ASP A 44 6.51 -8.05 9.33
N ALA A 45 7.82 -7.83 9.30
CA ALA A 45 8.71 -8.40 8.30
C ALA A 45 9.72 -9.31 9.01
N PHE A 46 9.91 -10.53 8.51
CA PHE A 46 10.82 -11.52 9.09
C PHE A 46 12.09 -11.71 8.26
N GLY A 47 12.10 -11.25 7.00
CA GLY A 47 13.19 -11.41 6.04
C GLY A 47 12.94 -10.59 4.77
N LEU A 48 13.92 -10.56 3.88
CA LEU A 48 13.85 -9.84 2.60
C LEU A 48 13.79 -10.77 1.39
N ASP A 49 14.03 -12.06 1.59
CA ASP A 49 13.99 -13.07 0.54
C ASP A 49 12.62 -13.76 0.47
N ARG A 50 12.36 -14.46 -0.63
CA ARG A 50 11.07 -15.11 -0.90
C ARG A 50 10.74 -16.30 0.00
N SER A 51 11.73 -16.83 0.74
CA SER A 51 11.52 -17.94 1.68
C SER A 51 11.22 -17.46 3.09
N ALA A 52 11.31 -16.16 3.35
CA ALA A 52 10.97 -15.57 4.62
C ALA A 52 9.50 -15.84 4.98
N LYS A 53 9.25 -16.07 6.27
CA LYS A 53 7.88 -16.11 6.81
C LYS A 53 7.19 -14.78 6.53
N GLU A 54 5.89 -14.83 6.23
CA GLU A 54 5.05 -13.64 6.05
C GLU A 54 4.11 -13.44 7.24
N ASP A 55 3.87 -12.18 7.62
CA ASP A 55 2.86 -11.77 8.61
C ASP A 55 1.49 -11.68 7.93
N GLU A 56 0.88 -12.84 7.67
CA GLU A 56 -0.42 -12.90 6.97
C GLU A 56 -1.47 -11.98 7.62
N GLN A 57 -1.58 -12.00 8.94
CA GLN A 57 -2.54 -11.16 9.65
C GLN A 57 -2.28 -9.67 9.41
N GLY A 58 -1.05 -9.20 9.58
CA GLY A 58 -0.71 -7.80 9.34
C GLY A 58 -0.89 -7.37 7.88
N ILE A 59 -0.61 -8.27 6.93
CA ILE A 59 -0.83 -8.04 5.49
C ILE A 59 -2.33 -7.85 5.21
N LEU A 60 -3.18 -8.72 5.77
CA LEU A 60 -4.64 -8.62 5.63
C LEU A 60 -5.19 -7.35 6.29
N GLU A 61 -4.73 -6.99 7.48
CA GLU A 61 -5.11 -5.75 8.18
C GLU A 61 -4.76 -4.51 7.36
N SER A 62 -3.53 -4.45 6.83
CA SER A 62 -3.10 -3.33 5.98
C SER A 62 -3.84 -3.27 4.66
N SER A 63 -4.13 -4.42 4.06
CA SER A 63 -4.92 -4.50 2.83
C SER A 63 -6.36 -4.03 3.06
N LYS A 64 -6.94 -4.40 4.21
CA LYS A 64 -8.26 -3.91 4.62
C LYS A 64 -8.23 -2.39 4.79
N TYR A 65 -7.24 -1.85 5.50
CA TYR A 65 -7.12 -0.41 5.69
C TYR A 65 -7.08 0.36 4.36
N VAL A 66 -6.31 -0.12 3.37
CA VAL A 66 -6.29 0.48 2.03
C VAL A 66 -7.65 0.35 1.33
N ASN A 67 -8.32 -0.80 1.46
CA ASN A 67 -9.67 -0.98 0.92
C ASN A 67 -10.72 -0.06 1.56
N ASP A 68 -10.62 0.20 2.86
CA ASP A 68 -11.48 1.15 3.56
C ASP A 68 -11.28 2.57 2.99
N LEU A 69 -10.02 2.99 2.76
CA LEU A 69 -9.73 4.27 2.10
C LEU A 69 -10.30 4.35 0.67
N ILE A 70 -10.18 3.28 -0.12
CA ILE A 70 -10.78 3.21 -1.45
C ILE A 70 -12.30 3.38 -1.35
N GLN A 71 -12.93 2.65 -0.42
CA GLN A 71 -14.37 2.71 -0.22
C GLN A 71 -14.83 4.11 0.20
N ASP A 72 -14.07 4.80 1.06
CA ASP A 72 -14.37 6.16 1.47
C ASP A 72 -14.33 7.13 0.28
N GLU A 73 -13.35 7.02 -0.62
CA GLU A 73 -13.29 7.85 -1.83
C GLU A 73 -14.43 7.53 -2.82
N VAL A 74 -14.81 6.26 -2.94
CA VAL A 74 -15.98 5.84 -3.73
C VAL A 74 -17.27 6.41 -3.14
N ASN A 75 -17.43 6.36 -1.82
CA ASN A 75 -18.58 6.95 -1.13
C ASN A 75 -18.64 8.47 -1.30
N ASN A 76 -17.48 9.12 -1.42
CA ASN A 76 -17.36 10.55 -1.74
C ASN A 76 -17.57 10.87 -3.23
N GLY A 77 -17.98 9.89 -4.05
CA GLY A 77 -18.38 10.08 -5.43
C GLY A 77 -17.26 9.95 -6.46
N ILE A 78 -16.06 9.49 -6.08
CA ILE A 78 -14.99 9.19 -7.04
C ILE A 78 -15.19 7.76 -7.57
N PRO A 79 -15.47 7.54 -8.87
CA PRO A 79 -15.60 6.19 -9.42
C PRO A 79 -14.31 5.39 -9.18
N SER A 80 -14.42 4.11 -8.80
CA SER A 80 -13.25 3.26 -8.52
C SER A 80 -12.30 3.12 -9.71
N GLN A 81 -12.81 3.20 -10.94
CA GLN A 81 -12.01 3.21 -12.18
C GLN A 81 -11.19 4.49 -12.37
N ARG A 82 -11.29 5.46 -11.44
CA ARG A 82 -10.44 6.65 -11.35
C ARG A 82 -9.53 6.63 -10.12
N VAL A 83 -9.58 5.58 -9.33
CA VAL A 83 -8.72 5.38 -8.15
C VAL A 83 -7.52 4.55 -8.57
N MET A 84 -6.32 5.07 -8.29
CA MET A 84 -5.07 4.32 -8.34
C MET A 84 -4.52 4.19 -6.92
N ILE A 85 -3.96 3.03 -6.62
CA ILE A 85 -3.19 2.82 -5.38
C ILE A 85 -1.76 2.46 -5.71
N GLY A 86 -0.84 2.70 -4.79
CA GLY A 86 0.55 2.38 -5.04
C GLY A 86 1.45 2.66 -3.86
N GLY A 87 2.69 2.21 -3.99
CA GLY A 87 3.69 2.39 -2.96
C GLY A 87 5.05 1.83 -3.34
N PHE A 88 6.00 2.08 -2.45
CA PHE A 88 7.37 1.61 -2.56
C PHE A 88 7.66 0.56 -1.49
N SER A 89 8.46 -0.47 -1.82
CA SER A 89 8.87 -1.53 -0.89
C SER A 89 7.64 -2.13 -0.18
N GLN A 90 7.59 -2.14 1.15
CA GLN A 90 6.45 -2.68 1.91
C GLN A 90 5.11 -2.00 1.55
N GLY A 91 5.10 -0.69 1.26
CA GLY A 91 3.88 0.00 0.83
C GLY A 91 3.38 -0.48 -0.54
N GLY A 92 4.30 -0.85 -1.44
CA GLY A 92 3.95 -1.48 -2.71
C GLY A 92 3.35 -2.87 -2.54
N ALA A 93 3.83 -3.63 -1.55
CA ALA A 93 3.35 -4.97 -1.24
C ALA A 93 1.91 -4.91 -0.70
N THR A 94 1.66 -3.98 0.22
CA THR A 94 0.31 -3.65 0.69
C THR A 94 -0.60 -3.23 -0.45
N ALA A 95 -0.15 -2.33 -1.34
CA ALA A 95 -0.95 -1.87 -2.47
C ALA A 95 -1.29 -3.00 -3.45
N LEU A 96 -0.34 -3.88 -3.77
CA LEU A 96 -0.57 -5.03 -4.64
C LEU A 96 -1.60 -6.00 -4.05
N HIS A 97 -1.43 -6.39 -2.79
CA HIS A 97 -2.35 -7.30 -2.14
C HIS A 97 -3.76 -6.68 -2.06
N ALA A 98 -3.86 -5.41 -1.62
CA ALA A 98 -5.14 -4.71 -1.56
C ALA A 98 -5.84 -4.62 -2.92
N ALA A 99 -5.12 -4.35 -4.01
CA ALA A 99 -5.69 -4.28 -5.36
C ALA A 99 -6.14 -5.63 -5.91
N LEU A 100 -5.50 -6.73 -5.52
CA LEU A 100 -5.87 -8.07 -5.99
C LEU A 100 -7.01 -8.68 -5.17
N THR A 101 -7.25 -8.18 -3.95
CA THR A 101 -8.34 -8.65 -3.07
C THR A 101 -9.50 -7.68 -2.93
N THR A 102 -9.46 -6.53 -3.60
CA THR A 102 -10.57 -5.56 -3.58
C THR A 102 -11.76 -6.05 -4.41
N THR A 103 -12.96 -5.59 -4.07
CA THR A 103 -14.17 -5.78 -4.90
C THR A 103 -14.32 -4.72 -5.99
N HIS A 104 -13.48 -3.69 -5.97
CA HIS A 104 -13.54 -2.56 -6.88
C HIS A 104 -12.65 -2.75 -8.12
N SER A 105 -13.15 -2.42 -9.30
CA SER A 105 -12.28 -2.30 -10.48
C SER A 105 -11.52 -0.98 -10.42
N LEU A 106 -10.26 -1.02 -9.99
CA LEU A 106 -9.39 0.15 -9.90
C LEU A 106 -8.85 0.59 -11.27
N ALA A 107 -8.40 1.84 -11.37
CA ALA A 107 -7.74 2.37 -12.56
C ALA A 107 -6.38 1.70 -12.81
N GLY A 108 -5.67 1.34 -11.74
CA GLY A 108 -4.36 0.70 -11.81
C GLY A 108 -3.61 0.70 -10.48
N VAL A 109 -2.43 0.07 -10.50
CA VAL A 109 -1.55 -0.06 -9.33
C VAL A 109 -0.14 0.38 -9.69
N LEU A 110 0.49 1.17 -8.82
CA LEU A 110 1.91 1.52 -8.92
C LEU A 110 2.71 0.72 -7.89
N ALA A 111 3.39 -0.33 -8.35
CA ALA A 111 4.20 -1.21 -7.52
C ALA A 111 5.70 -0.93 -7.74
N LEU A 112 6.33 -0.20 -6.83
CA LEU A 112 7.71 0.29 -7.00
C LEU A 112 8.68 -0.49 -6.11
N SER A 113 9.59 -1.26 -6.71
CA SER A 113 10.63 -2.05 -6.01
C SER A 113 10.04 -2.85 -4.84
N THR A 114 9.09 -3.72 -5.16
CA THR A 114 8.26 -4.41 -4.18
C THR A 114 8.01 -5.87 -4.59
N TRP A 115 7.22 -6.59 -3.80
CA TRP A 115 6.82 -7.98 -4.02
C TRP A 115 5.30 -8.14 -3.82
N LEU A 116 4.74 -9.24 -4.32
CA LEU A 116 3.36 -9.64 -4.00
C LEU A 116 3.39 -10.54 -2.76
N PRO A 117 2.90 -10.08 -1.59
CA PRO A 117 2.85 -10.92 -0.41
C PRO A 117 1.75 -11.96 -0.54
N LEU A 118 1.89 -13.11 0.13
CA LEU A 118 0.94 -14.23 0.07
C LEU A 118 0.67 -14.69 -1.37
N SER A 119 1.66 -14.56 -2.25
CA SER A 119 1.51 -14.79 -3.70
C SER A 119 0.96 -16.17 -4.06
N SER A 120 1.18 -17.18 -3.22
CA SER A 120 0.69 -18.54 -3.40
C SER A 120 -0.83 -18.68 -3.24
N THR A 121 -1.51 -17.69 -2.65
CA THR A 121 -2.97 -17.68 -2.48
C THR A 121 -3.71 -17.17 -3.70
N PHE A 122 -3.00 -16.52 -4.64
CA PHE A 122 -3.59 -16.02 -5.88
C PHE A 122 -3.55 -17.08 -7.00
N PRO A 123 -4.54 -17.08 -7.91
CA PRO A 123 -4.51 -17.93 -9.11
C PRO A 123 -3.24 -17.71 -9.94
N LYS A 124 -2.78 -18.77 -10.60
CA LYS A 124 -1.65 -18.72 -11.55
C LYS A 124 -2.10 -18.34 -12.95
#